data_AF-A0A0Q8R9P2-F1
#
_entry.id   AF-A0A0Q8R9P2-F1
#
_cell.length_a   1.000
_cell.length_b   1.000
_cell.length_c   1.000
_cell.angle_alpha   90.00
_cell.angle_beta   90.00
_cell.angle_gamma   90.00
#
_symmetry.space_group_name_H-M   'P 1'
#
loop_
_entity.id
_entity.type
_entity.pdbx_description
1 polymer ?
#
loop_
_entity_poly.entity_id
_entity_poly.type
_entity_poly.pdbx_seq_one_letter_code
_entity_poly.pdbx_strand_id
1 'polypeptide(L)'
;MAVKIIGRAFGWLGRRLLLYGLLVAAIGFATFALPWIKREVAGDRQAQQRYAALNLSRERLDAEADAAGRRAASSIAATRRQGMAALDARIVAAEAEKGALEQAGRNAPSTFKLALQGSDALIAAKRRELRILMLDREIGGLRATRALAAADQASIAAAIDTRRQHAVAVEAIRSCDTAREALATFERRWRWRFRSWLDNDEHRALTARMTAACSEARQAVARHNLLVRTGREAAAAREQANVALAKAQAAGAAQLDAWRQTFAADVQRARTEWSGNWSERVRLWMERLGITSILVAAAWALLAIILTPYAIRLLFFHMLAPMAERRAAIRLRVPGGSGGIIALPGPSTTSVAIRLERGEELLVRQDYLQSTSHGGAKATRWLLDYRHPLSSLVSGLSFLTRIRGDGEMTTISAVRDPFAETVILVLPEGSACVLQPRALAAVAQPIGRPLRISSHWRLFSLNAWLTLQLRYLVFHGPARLVLKGGRGVRVERAEHGRVFGQDQLVGFSADLAYSVTRTETFWPYFLGREPLFKDRVEAGDGLLIVEEAPLAGRKGEPRHGLEGTLDAALKLVGL
;
A
#
# COMPACT_ATOMS: atom_id res chain seq x y z
N MET A 1 -37.73 -2.85 -8.29
CA MET A 1 -36.51 -2.05 -8.61
C MET A 1 -35.32 -2.41 -7.70
N ALA A 2 -35.51 -2.54 -6.38
CA ALA A 2 -34.46 -2.88 -5.41
C ALA A 2 -33.70 -4.20 -5.67
N VAL A 3 -34.39 -5.29 -6.03
CA VAL A 3 -33.75 -6.61 -6.26
C VAL A 3 -32.75 -6.61 -7.43
N LYS A 4 -33.04 -5.87 -8.51
CA LYS A 4 -32.11 -5.69 -9.64
C LYS A 4 -30.88 -4.86 -9.26
N ILE A 5 -31.02 -3.92 -8.33
CA ILE A 5 -29.90 -3.10 -7.83
C ILE A 5 -28.98 -3.95 -6.94
N ILE A 6 -29.55 -4.77 -6.06
CA ILE A 6 -28.80 -5.68 -5.18
C ILE A 6 -28.03 -6.73 -5.99
N GLY A 7 -28.65 -7.35 -7.00
CA GLY A 7 -27.97 -8.33 -7.87
C GLY A 7 -26.79 -7.72 -8.65
N ARG A 8 -26.91 -6.48 -9.12
CA ARG A 8 -25.80 -5.77 -9.78
C ARG A 8 -24.68 -5.42 -8.80
N ALA A 9 -25.01 -5.03 -7.57
CA ALA A 9 -24.03 -4.75 -6.53
C ALA A 9 -23.23 -6.01 -6.15
N PHE A 10 -23.90 -7.15 -5.98
CA PHE A 10 -23.24 -8.44 -5.73
C PHE A 10 -22.35 -8.89 -6.89
N GLY A 11 -22.82 -8.76 -8.13
CA GLY A 11 -22.02 -9.09 -9.32
C GLY A 11 -20.83 -8.14 -9.54
N TRP A 12 -20.92 -6.90 -9.07
CA TRP A 12 -19.79 -5.97 -9.06
C TRP A 12 -18.79 -6.34 -7.96
N LEU A 13 -19.26 -6.58 -6.74
CA LEU A 13 -18.41 -6.94 -5.60
C LEU A 13 -17.67 -8.27 -5.85
N GLY A 14 -18.36 -9.28 -6.39
CA GLY A 14 -17.76 -10.57 -6.72
C GLY A 14 -16.64 -10.46 -7.75
N ARG A 15 -16.80 -9.63 -8.79
CA ARG A 15 -15.74 -9.37 -9.78
C ARG A 15 -14.54 -8.67 -9.17
N ARG A 16 -14.75 -7.73 -8.23
CA ARG A 16 -13.65 -7.03 -7.53
C ARG A 16 -12.94 -7.94 -6.54
N LEU A 17 -13.66 -8.82 -5.85
CA LEU A 17 -13.08 -9.85 -4.97
C LEU A 17 -12.26 -10.87 -5.75
N LEU A 18 -12.74 -11.31 -6.91
CA LEU A 18 -11.97 -12.20 -7.79
C LEU A 18 -10.69 -11.52 -8.29
N LEU A 19 -10.77 -10.25 -8.71
CA LEU A 19 -9.61 -9.49 -9.13
C LEU A 19 -8.60 -9.26 -7.98
N TYR A 20 -9.10 -9.04 -6.76
CA TYR A 20 -8.27 -8.98 -5.57
C TYR A 20 -7.52 -10.30 -5.31
N GLY A 21 -8.24 -11.43 -5.37
CA GLY A 21 -7.64 -12.76 -5.24
C GLY A 21 -6.56 -13.02 -6.29
N LEU A 22 -6.80 -12.61 -7.54
CA LEU A 22 -5.81 -12.71 -8.61
C LEU A 22 -4.59 -11.82 -8.38
N LEU A 23 -4.77 -10.59 -7.85
CA LEU A 23 -3.64 -9.72 -7.50
C LEU A 23 -2.80 -10.30 -6.36
N VAL A 24 -3.44 -10.84 -5.33
CA VAL A 24 -2.73 -11.54 -4.23
C VAL A 24 -1.92 -12.71 -4.79
N ALA A 25 -2.52 -13.53 -5.66
CA ALA A 25 -1.83 -14.64 -6.31
C ALA A 25 -0.66 -14.18 -7.19
N ALA A 26 -0.84 -13.11 -7.98
CA ALA A 26 0.20 -12.58 -8.86
C ALA A 26 1.38 -11.99 -8.08
N ILE A 27 1.11 -11.19 -7.04
CA ILE A 27 2.15 -10.62 -6.17
C ILE A 27 2.88 -11.72 -5.42
N GLY A 28 2.16 -12.72 -4.89
CA GLY A 28 2.75 -13.89 -4.25
C GLY A 28 3.64 -14.69 -5.21
N PHE A 29 3.18 -14.91 -6.45
CA PHE A 29 3.95 -15.61 -7.48
C PHE A 29 5.23 -14.86 -7.85
N ALA A 30 5.15 -13.56 -8.10
CA ALA A 30 6.30 -12.75 -8.51
C ALA A 30 7.39 -12.66 -7.42
N THR A 31 6.99 -12.58 -6.15
CA THR A 31 7.91 -12.45 -5.01
C THR A 31 8.53 -13.77 -4.58
N PHE A 32 7.88 -14.91 -4.84
CA PHE A 32 8.31 -16.21 -4.30
C PHE A 32 8.59 -17.28 -5.37
N ALA A 33 7.63 -17.55 -6.25
CA ALA A 33 7.78 -18.60 -7.25
C ALA A 33 8.89 -18.24 -8.25
N LEU A 34 9.00 -16.97 -8.66
CA LEU A 34 10.04 -16.53 -9.59
C LEU A 34 11.47 -16.69 -9.01
N PRO A 35 11.77 -16.21 -7.78
CA PRO A 35 13.08 -16.43 -7.18
C PRO A 35 13.37 -17.89 -6.86
N TRP A 36 12.35 -18.69 -6.49
CA TRP A 36 12.52 -20.12 -6.24
C TRP A 36 12.90 -20.88 -7.51
N ILE A 37 12.18 -20.67 -8.62
CA ILE A 37 12.54 -21.26 -9.92
C ILE A 37 13.96 -20.87 -10.30
N LYS A 38 14.34 -19.61 -10.08
CA LYS A 38 15.72 -19.15 -10.31
C LYS A 38 16.75 -19.86 -9.43
N ARG A 39 16.44 -20.18 -8.17
CA ARG A 39 17.36 -20.86 -7.24
C ARG A 39 17.48 -22.35 -7.52
N GLU A 40 16.36 -23.02 -7.81
CA GLU A 40 16.35 -24.45 -8.14
C GLU A 40 17.11 -24.72 -9.45
N VAL A 41 16.95 -23.83 -10.44
CA VAL A 41 17.68 -23.90 -11.71
C VAL A 41 19.17 -23.52 -11.55
N ALA A 42 19.52 -22.66 -10.57
CA ALA A 42 20.90 -22.22 -10.35
C ALA A 42 21.75 -23.16 -9.47
N GLY A 43 21.15 -24.18 -8.84
CA GLY A 43 21.85 -25.15 -8.00
C GLY A 43 22.25 -24.58 -6.63
N ASP A 44 21.62 -25.06 -5.57
CA ASP A 44 21.67 -24.47 -4.22
C ASP A 44 22.94 -24.82 -3.41
N ARG A 45 24.11 -24.57 -4.00
CA ARG A 45 25.41 -24.77 -3.32
C ARG A 45 25.55 -23.88 -2.08
N GLN A 46 24.94 -22.68 -2.09
CA GLN A 46 25.08 -21.70 -1.02
C GLN A 46 24.26 -22.04 0.23
N ALA A 47 22.99 -22.46 0.11
CA ALA A 47 22.22 -22.88 1.27
C ALA A 47 22.75 -24.20 1.85
N GLN A 48 23.21 -25.11 0.98
CA GLN A 48 23.86 -26.36 1.39
C GLN A 48 25.14 -26.09 2.19
N GLN A 49 26.02 -25.21 1.71
CA GLN A 49 27.24 -24.81 2.41
C GLN A 49 26.93 -24.15 3.76
N ARG A 50 25.89 -23.32 3.85
CA ARG A 50 25.48 -22.66 5.09
C ARG A 50 24.97 -23.65 6.13
N TYR A 51 24.13 -24.61 5.73
CA TYR A 51 23.67 -25.67 6.63
C TYR A 51 24.82 -26.56 7.09
N ALA A 52 25.67 -27.03 6.16
CA ALA A 52 26.81 -27.87 6.49
C ALA A 52 27.78 -27.17 7.47
N ALA A 53 28.07 -25.88 7.24
CA ALA A 53 28.89 -25.07 8.13
C ALA A 53 28.28 -24.93 9.53
N LEU A 54 26.99 -24.61 9.62
CA LEU A 54 26.27 -24.46 10.89
C LEU A 54 26.17 -25.77 11.66
N ASN A 55 25.89 -26.89 10.98
CA ASN A 55 25.78 -28.20 11.62
C ASN A 55 27.13 -28.68 12.16
N LEU A 56 28.20 -28.58 11.35
CA LEU A 56 29.57 -28.91 11.80
C LEU A 56 30.02 -28.01 12.97
N SER A 57 29.62 -26.73 12.95
CA SER A 57 29.95 -25.80 14.03
C SER A 57 29.24 -26.13 15.35
N ARG A 58 28.06 -26.74 15.30
CA ARG A 58 27.30 -27.12 16.50
C ARG A 58 28.03 -28.14 17.35
N GLU A 59 28.44 -29.25 16.73
CA GLU A 59 29.13 -30.32 17.46
C GLU A 59 30.43 -29.81 18.09
N ARG A 60 31.18 -28.96 17.36
CA ARG A 60 32.42 -28.35 17.86
C ARG A 60 32.17 -27.37 19.01
N LEU A 61 31.18 -26.50 18.87
CA LEU A 61 30.87 -25.48 19.89
C LEU A 61 30.23 -26.07 21.14
N ASP A 62 29.44 -27.13 21.03
CA ASP A 62 28.89 -27.84 22.19
C ASP A 62 30.01 -28.49 23.03
N ALA A 63 30.97 -29.16 22.36
CA ALA A 63 32.15 -29.71 23.02
C ALA A 63 33.04 -28.62 23.65
N GLU A 64 33.23 -27.48 22.97
CA GLU A 64 33.94 -26.32 23.50
C GLU A 64 33.23 -25.72 24.71
N ALA A 65 31.90 -25.62 24.69
CA ALA A 65 31.09 -25.11 25.80
C ALA A 65 31.22 -25.99 27.05
N ASP A 66 31.15 -27.32 26.89
CA ASP A 66 31.33 -28.25 28.02
C ASP A 66 32.75 -28.17 28.60
N ALA A 67 33.77 -28.12 27.73
CA ALA A 67 35.16 -27.97 28.15
C ALA A 67 35.40 -26.63 28.86
N ALA A 68 34.81 -25.54 28.37
CA ALA A 68 34.91 -24.21 28.97
C ALA A 68 34.17 -24.14 30.31
N GLY A 69 32.99 -24.75 30.43
CA GLY A 69 32.25 -24.85 31.69
C GLY A 69 33.05 -25.57 32.78
N ARG A 70 33.72 -26.67 32.44
CA ARG A 70 34.63 -27.39 33.37
C ARG A 70 35.83 -26.53 33.77
N ARG A 71 36.43 -25.78 32.83
CA ARG A 71 37.55 -24.87 33.11
C ARG A 71 37.15 -23.70 34.02
N ALA A 72 35.97 -23.13 33.83
CA ALA A 72 35.47 -22.05 34.69
C ALA A 72 35.24 -22.58 36.11
N ALA A 73 34.63 -23.77 36.25
CA ALA A 73 34.42 -24.39 37.56
C ALA A 73 35.75 -24.71 38.28
N SER A 74 36.73 -25.27 37.56
CA SER A 74 38.05 -25.55 38.15
C SER A 74 38.82 -24.28 38.48
N SER A 75 38.71 -23.22 37.67
CA SER A 75 39.32 -21.93 37.95
C SER A 75 38.73 -21.30 39.21
N ILE A 76 37.41 -21.27 39.37
CA ILE A 76 36.76 -20.76 40.59
C ILE A 76 37.22 -21.55 41.82
N ALA A 77 37.27 -22.89 41.73
CA ALA A 77 37.70 -23.75 42.82
C ALA A 77 39.18 -23.56 43.18
N ALA A 78 40.06 -23.36 42.20
CA ALA A 78 41.48 -23.10 42.41
C ALA A 78 41.72 -21.72 43.05
N THR A 79 41.09 -20.67 42.53
CA THR A 79 41.21 -19.30 43.05
C THR A 79 40.65 -19.19 44.47
N ARG A 80 39.59 -19.94 44.80
CA ARG A 80 39.06 -20.01 46.17
C ARG A 80 40.12 -20.45 47.20
N ARG A 81 41.06 -21.33 46.83
CA ARG A 81 42.12 -21.80 47.72
C ARG A 81 43.23 -20.76 47.96
N GLN A 82 43.34 -19.76 47.08
CA GLN A 82 44.41 -18.76 47.11
C GLN A 82 44.04 -17.50 47.91
N GLY A 83 42.78 -17.38 48.37
CA GLY A 83 42.30 -16.29 49.23
C GLY A 83 41.68 -15.10 48.49
N MET A 84 41.26 -14.08 49.25
CA MET A 84 40.47 -12.94 48.76
C MET A 84 41.19 -12.09 47.71
N ALA A 85 42.49 -11.83 47.89
CA ALA A 85 43.27 -11.05 46.93
C ALA A 85 43.36 -11.73 45.55
N ALA A 86 43.43 -13.07 45.52
CA ALA A 86 43.45 -13.84 44.28
C ALA A 86 42.07 -13.84 43.59
N LEU A 87 40.98 -13.87 44.35
CA LEU A 87 39.61 -13.71 43.81
C LEU A 87 39.46 -12.34 43.14
N ASP A 88 39.89 -11.27 43.79
CA ASP A 88 39.79 -9.91 43.27
C ASP A 88 40.64 -9.74 42.01
N ALA A 89 41.88 -10.24 42.01
CA ALA A 89 42.74 -10.21 40.83
C ALA A 89 42.14 -10.98 39.64
N ARG A 90 41.53 -12.15 39.89
CA ARG A 90 40.90 -12.95 38.82
C ARG A 90 39.63 -12.30 38.27
N ILE A 91 38.81 -11.67 39.12
CA ILE A 91 37.63 -10.92 38.69
C ILE A 91 38.05 -9.82 37.71
N VAL A 92 39.04 -9.01 38.08
CA VAL A 92 39.54 -7.92 37.22
C VAL A 92 40.11 -8.46 35.90
N ALA A 93 40.89 -9.55 35.95
CA ALA A 93 41.44 -10.16 34.74
C ALA A 93 40.35 -10.70 33.80
N ALA A 94 39.31 -11.35 34.35
CA ALA A 94 38.20 -11.88 33.56
C ALA A 94 37.33 -10.76 32.96
N GLU A 95 37.12 -9.66 33.68
CA GLU A 95 36.43 -8.47 33.18
C GLU A 95 37.19 -7.80 32.03
N ALA A 96 38.52 -7.70 32.14
CA ALA A 96 39.37 -7.18 31.07
C ALA A 96 39.32 -8.07 29.81
N GLU A 97 39.39 -9.39 29.97
CA GLU A 97 39.26 -10.35 28.85
C GLU A 97 37.88 -10.22 28.18
N LYS A 98 36.81 -10.09 28.97
CA LYS A 98 35.45 -9.89 28.46
C LYS A 98 35.35 -8.59 27.66
N GLY A 99 35.85 -7.48 28.21
CA GLY A 99 35.83 -6.18 27.57
C GLY A 99 36.56 -6.17 26.22
N ALA A 100 37.71 -6.85 26.13
CA ALA A 100 38.45 -6.98 24.87
C ALA A 100 37.66 -7.75 23.81
N LEU A 101 36.96 -8.82 24.19
CA LEU A 101 36.13 -9.62 23.26
C LEU A 101 34.88 -8.85 22.81
N GLU A 102 34.23 -8.09 23.70
CA GLU A 102 33.09 -7.26 23.35
C GLU A 102 33.48 -6.14 22.37
N GLN A 103 34.62 -5.49 22.58
CA GLN A 103 35.13 -4.47 21.65
C GLN A 103 35.44 -5.06 20.28
N ALA A 104 36.08 -6.24 20.23
CA ALA A 104 36.28 -6.98 18.98
C ALA A 104 34.95 -7.36 18.29
N GLY A 105 33.89 -7.60 19.08
CA GLY A 105 32.51 -7.82 18.63
C GLY A 105 31.89 -6.62 17.92
N ARG A 106 31.99 -5.42 18.53
CA ARG A 106 31.40 -4.19 17.97
C ARG A 106 31.98 -3.81 16.61
N ASN A 107 33.26 -4.11 16.39
CA ASN A 107 33.97 -3.83 15.14
C ASN A 107 33.80 -4.93 14.07
N ALA A 108 33.08 -6.01 14.38
CA ALA A 108 32.89 -7.12 13.44
C ALA A 108 31.74 -6.85 12.45
N PRO A 109 31.84 -7.35 11.19
CA PRO A 109 30.73 -7.31 10.24
C PRO A 109 29.50 -8.04 10.77
N SER A 110 28.31 -7.64 10.31
CA SER A 110 27.06 -8.32 10.68
C SER A 110 27.09 -9.81 10.30
N THR A 111 26.42 -10.65 11.08
CA THR A 111 26.29 -12.11 10.84
C THR A 111 25.82 -12.45 9.44
N PHE A 112 25.03 -11.58 8.81
CA PHE A 112 24.63 -11.70 7.41
C PHE A 112 25.82 -11.58 6.44
N LYS A 113 26.73 -10.62 6.65
CA LYS A 113 27.94 -10.47 5.83
C LYS A 113 28.96 -11.59 6.10
N LEU A 114 29.06 -12.07 7.33
CA LEU A 114 29.95 -13.18 7.69
C LEU A 114 29.49 -14.51 7.07
N ALA A 115 28.18 -14.74 6.98
CA ALA A 115 27.62 -15.91 6.29
C ALA A 115 27.89 -15.91 4.77
N LEU A 116 28.16 -14.75 4.17
CA LEU A 116 28.56 -14.60 2.76
C LEU A 116 30.07 -14.77 2.56
N GLN A 117 30.89 -14.61 3.60
CA GLN A 117 32.36 -14.64 3.53
C GLN A 117 32.97 -16.02 3.87
N GLY A 118 32.16 -16.98 4.32
CA GLY A 118 32.59 -18.37 4.57
C GLY A 118 32.23 -18.91 5.96
N SER A 119 32.29 -20.23 6.12
CA SER A 119 31.98 -20.95 7.36
C SER A 119 32.80 -20.47 8.56
N ASP A 120 34.07 -20.13 8.34
CA ASP A 120 35.04 -19.91 9.41
C ASP A 120 34.82 -18.57 10.12
N ALA A 121 34.38 -17.55 9.38
CA ALA A 121 34.09 -16.22 9.93
C ALA A 121 32.84 -16.25 10.84
N LEU A 122 31.84 -17.06 10.47
CA LEU A 122 30.64 -17.29 11.27
C LEU A 122 30.96 -18.07 12.56
N ILE A 123 31.80 -19.10 12.45
CA ILE A 123 32.27 -19.90 13.60
C ILE A 123 33.05 -19.01 14.58
N ALA A 124 33.94 -18.15 14.08
CA ALA A 124 34.70 -17.23 14.92
C ALA A 124 33.79 -16.25 15.69
N ALA A 125 32.73 -15.75 15.05
CA ALA A 125 31.75 -14.89 15.70
C ALA A 125 30.96 -15.64 16.79
N LYS A 126 30.50 -16.86 16.52
CA LYS A 126 29.77 -17.68 17.51
C LYS A 126 30.65 -18.17 18.65
N ARG A 127 31.91 -18.50 18.40
CA ARG A 127 32.91 -18.82 19.43
C ARG A 127 33.17 -17.63 20.36
N ARG A 128 33.19 -16.41 19.81
CA ARG A 128 33.33 -15.18 20.61
C ARG A 128 32.13 -14.96 21.54
N GLU A 129 30.92 -15.11 21.02
CA GLU A 129 29.68 -15.02 21.80
C GLU A 129 29.69 -16.03 22.96
N LEU A 130 30.05 -17.29 22.66
CA LEU A 130 30.22 -18.33 23.67
C LEU A 130 31.28 -17.97 24.71
N ARG A 131 32.44 -17.43 24.29
CA ARG A 131 33.52 -17.04 25.21
C ARG A 131 33.10 -15.92 26.17
N ILE A 132 32.34 -14.93 25.70
CA ILE A 132 31.77 -13.87 26.53
C ILE A 132 30.83 -14.46 27.58
N LEU A 133 29.91 -15.35 27.17
CA LEU A 133 28.99 -16.03 28.09
C LEU A 133 29.75 -16.86 29.16
N MET A 134 30.85 -17.51 28.78
CA MET A 134 31.68 -18.27 29.72
C MET A 134 32.38 -17.35 30.73
N LEU A 135 32.87 -16.19 30.30
CA LEU A 135 33.47 -15.20 31.20
C LEU A 135 32.42 -14.60 32.14
N ASP A 136 31.19 -14.36 31.68
CA ASP A 136 30.10 -13.90 32.55
C ASP A 136 29.76 -14.90 33.65
N ARG A 137 29.70 -16.18 33.30
CA ARG A 137 29.53 -17.27 34.28
C ARG A 137 30.69 -17.31 35.27
N GLU A 138 31.93 -17.17 34.80
CA GLU A 138 33.12 -17.17 35.65
C GLU A 138 33.12 -15.98 36.63
N ILE A 139 32.90 -14.76 36.12
CA ILE A 139 32.82 -13.52 36.92
C ILE A 139 31.70 -13.62 37.97
N GLY A 140 30.52 -14.09 37.58
CA GLY A 140 29.40 -14.30 38.49
C GLY A 140 29.74 -15.29 39.63
N GLY A 141 30.37 -16.41 39.28
CA GLY A 141 30.83 -17.41 40.26
C GLY A 141 31.92 -16.89 41.20
N LEU A 142 32.90 -16.14 40.68
CA LEU A 142 33.98 -15.54 41.48
C LEU A 142 33.45 -14.48 42.44
N ARG A 143 32.58 -13.57 41.98
CA ARG A 143 31.96 -12.53 42.82
C ARG A 143 31.12 -13.12 43.94
N ALA A 144 30.34 -14.16 43.67
CA ALA A 144 29.55 -14.83 44.69
C ALA A 144 30.44 -15.60 45.68
N THR A 145 31.52 -16.23 45.21
CA THR A 145 32.51 -16.89 46.08
C THR A 145 33.22 -15.89 46.99
N ARG A 146 33.58 -14.71 46.47
CA ARG A 146 34.15 -13.60 47.24
C ARG A 146 33.20 -13.11 48.33
N ALA A 147 31.93 -12.90 47.99
CA ALA A 147 30.91 -12.49 48.95
C ALA A 147 30.73 -13.51 50.09
N LEU A 148 30.73 -14.80 49.75
CA LEU A 148 30.68 -15.88 50.74
C LEU A 148 31.92 -15.90 51.64
N ALA A 149 33.11 -15.77 51.06
CA ALA A 149 34.36 -15.74 51.84
C ALA A 149 34.40 -14.54 52.81
N ALA A 150 33.93 -13.37 52.39
CA ALA A 150 33.81 -12.19 53.25
C ALA A 150 32.78 -12.41 54.40
N ALA A 151 31.63 -13.02 54.10
CA ALA A 151 30.62 -13.33 55.11
C ALA A 151 31.07 -14.41 56.10
N ASP A 152 31.81 -15.43 55.62
CA ASP A 152 32.44 -16.44 56.47
C ASP A 152 33.43 -15.81 57.47
N GLN A 153 34.31 -14.92 56.99
CA GLN A 153 35.26 -14.19 57.86
C GLN A 153 34.54 -13.34 58.92
N ALA A 154 33.49 -12.60 58.52
CA ALA A 154 32.72 -11.77 59.43
C ALA A 154 31.97 -12.61 60.48
N SER A 155 31.39 -13.75 60.09
CA SER A 155 30.70 -14.66 61.00
C SER A 155 31.64 -15.30 62.02
N ILE A 156 32.84 -15.72 61.60
CA ILE A 156 33.86 -16.27 62.49
C ILE A 156 34.34 -15.21 63.49
N ALA A 157 34.64 -13.99 63.03
CA ALA A 157 35.07 -12.89 63.89
C ALA A 157 33.99 -12.56 64.95
N ALA A 158 32.73 -12.41 64.52
CA ALA A 158 31.61 -12.14 65.42
C ALA A 158 31.39 -13.27 66.45
N ALA A 159 31.58 -14.54 66.06
CA ALA A 159 31.47 -15.67 66.97
C ALA A 159 32.57 -15.68 68.04
N ILE A 160 33.82 -15.34 67.66
CA ILE A 160 34.94 -15.22 68.60
C ILE A 160 34.69 -14.07 69.59
N ASP A 161 34.29 -12.90 69.10
CA ASP A 161 34.02 -11.72 69.93
C ASP A 161 32.85 -11.94 70.90
N THR A 162 31.79 -12.60 70.42
CA THR A 162 30.63 -12.93 71.25
C THR A 162 31.00 -13.88 72.39
N ARG A 163 31.81 -14.91 72.11
CA ARG A 163 32.31 -15.84 73.15
C ARG A 163 33.17 -15.12 74.19
N ARG A 164 34.05 -14.20 73.74
CA ARG A 164 34.91 -13.41 74.63
C ARG A 164 34.07 -12.50 75.55
N GLN A 165 33.09 -11.80 75.01
CA GLN A 165 32.25 -10.88 75.80
C GLN A 165 31.23 -11.60 76.69
N HIS A 166 30.81 -12.82 76.33
CA HIS A 166 29.99 -13.64 77.21
C HIS A 166 30.71 -13.95 78.54
N ALA A 167 31.98 -14.33 78.49
CA ALA A 167 32.77 -14.59 79.70
C ALA A 167 32.88 -13.35 80.59
N VAL A 168 33.10 -12.16 79.99
CA VAL A 168 33.14 -10.87 80.70
C VAL A 168 31.80 -10.54 81.34
N ALA A 169 30.69 -10.73 80.62
CA ALA A 169 29.35 -10.46 81.15
C ALA A 169 29.01 -11.38 82.33
N VAL A 170 29.34 -12.68 82.24
CA VAL A 170 29.11 -13.65 83.32
C VAL A 170 29.93 -13.29 84.57
N GLU A 171 31.18 -12.85 84.41
CA GLU A 171 32.02 -12.41 85.54
C GLU A 171 31.47 -11.13 86.19
N ALA A 172 31.04 -10.15 85.39
CA ALA A 172 30.46 -8.92 85.91
C ALA A 172 29.13 -9.17 86.65
N ILE A 173 28.30 -10.11 86.16
CA ILE A 173 27.08 -10.54 86.86
C ILE A 173 27.44 -11.15 88.22
N ARG A 174 28.42 -12.07 88.28
CA ARG A 174 28.90 -12.66 89.54
C ARG A 174 29.40 -11.60 90.52
N SER A 175 30.12 -10.58 90.04
CA SER A 175 30.56 -9.43 90.86
C SER A 175 29.39 -8.59 91.41
N CYS A 176 28.35 -8.33 90.61
CA CYS A 176 27.14 -7.66 91.07
C CYS A 176 26.37 -8.48 92.11
N ASP A 177 26.23 -9.79 91.89
CA ASP A 177 25.52 -10.69 92.82
C ASP A 177 26.25 -10.77 94.18
N THR A 178 27.57 -10.95 94.17
CA THR A 178 28.38 -10.93 95.41
C THR A 178 28.30 -9.59 96.15
N ALA A 179 28.31 -8.46 95.44
CA ALA A 179 28.16 -7.14 96.07
C ALA A 179 26.75 -6.94 96.67
N ARG A 180 25.71 -7.46 96.01
CA ARG A 180 24.33 -7.45 96.50
C ARG A 180 24.16 -8.32 97.75
N GLU A 181 24.75 -9.51 97.76
CA GLU A 181 24.75 -10.40 98.93
C GLU A 181 25.50 -9.80 100.12
N ALA A 182 26.63 -9.12 99.88
CA ALA A 182 27.38 -8.42 100.92
C ALA A 182 26.54 -7.29 101.55
N LEU A 183 25.88 -6.46 100.74
CA LEU A 183 24.98 -5.43 101.23
C LEU A 183 23.79 -6.03 102.00
N ALA A 184 23.13 -7.06 101.46
CA ALA A 184 22.00 -7.71 102.11
C ALA A 184 22.39 -8.39 103.45
N THR A 185 23.61 -8.91 103.55
CA THR A 185 24.14 -9.49 104.79
C THR A 185 24.42 -8.41 105.83
N PHE A 186 25.00 -7.27 105.41
CA PHE A 186 25.17 -6.11 106.27
C PHE A 186 23.83 -5.56 106.78
N GLU A 187 22.84 -5.38 105.89
CA GLU A 187 21.50 -4.91 106.23
C GLU A 187 20.80 -5.86 107.21
N ARG A 188 20.90 -7.18 106.99
CA ARG A 188 20.35 -8.19 107.93
C ARG A 188 20.96 -8.09 109.33
N ARG A 189 22.27 -7.84 109.43
CA ARG A 189 22.98 -7.68 110.71
C ARG A 189 22.57 -6.41 111.46
N TRP A 190 22.29 -5.31 110.74
CA TRP A 190 22.02 -3.99 111.31
C TRP A 190 20.52 -3.62 111.44
N ARG A 191 19.60 -4.51 111.05
CA ARG A 191 18.14 -4.33 111.05
C ARG A 191 17.52 -3.76 112.35
N TRP A 192 18.19 -3.89 113.50
CA TRP A 192 17.67 -3.48 114.82
C TRP A 192 18.28 -2.17 115.36
N ARG A 193 19.14 -1.46 114.61
CA ARG A 193 19.82 -0.22 115.04
C ARG A 193 19.54 0.95 114.10
N PHE A 194 18.33 1.50 114.16
CA PHE A 194 17.79 2.46 113.16
C PHE A 194 18.51 3.82 113.06
N ARG A 195 19.08 4.35 114.16
CA ARG A 195 19.61 5.74 114.18
C ARG A 195 21.07 5.90 113.76
N SER A 196 21.88 4.84 113.79
CA SER A 196 23.30 4.86 113.38
C SER A 196 23.56 4.12 112.06
N TRP A 197 22.51 3.66 111.39
CA TRP A 197 22.59 2.79 110.21
C TRP A 197 22.81 3.57 108.91
N LEU A 198 22.17 4.73 108.74
CA LEU A 198 22.28 5.57 107.54
C LEU A 198 23.59 6.39 107.48
N ASP A 199 24.15 6.76 108.64
CA ASP A 199 25.41 7.52 108.75
C ASP A 199 26.68 6.63 108.83
N ASN A 200 26.53 5.31 108.70
CA ASN A 200 27.66 4.39 108.74
C ASN A 200 28.42 4.40 107.39
N ASP A 201 29.70 4.75 107.43
CA ASP A 201 30.61 4.74 106.27
C ASP A 201 30.68 3.37 105.58
N GLU A 202 30.54 2.27 106.33
CA GLU A 202 30.52 0.90 105.81
C GLU A 202 29.29 0.66 104.91
N HIS A 203 28.12 1.18 105.30
CA HIS A 203 26.90 1.07 104.49
C HIS A 203 27.04 1.85 103.18
N ARG A 204 27.50 3.11 103.25
CA ARG A 204 27.73 3.95 102.07
C ARG A 204 28.73 3.32 101.10
N ALA A 205 29.81 2.73 101.63
CA ALA A 205 30.81 2.02 100.82
C ALA A 205 30.23 0.77 100.14
N LEU A 206 29.42 -0.03 100.84
CA LEU A 206 28.77 -1.22 100.27
C LEU A 206 27.72 -0.87 99.20
N THR A 207 26.91 0.18 99.43
CA THR A 207 25.96 0.67 98.42
C THR A 207 26.69 1.20 97.19
N ALA A 208 27.77 1.98 97.35
CA ALA A 208 28.59 2.46 96.24
C ALA A 208 29.21 1.29 95.45
N ARG A 209 29.76 0.28 96.15
CA ARG A 209 30.30 -0.93 95.50
C ARG A 209 29.24 -1.71 94.73
N MET A 210 28.06 -1.92 95.30
CA MET A 210 26.96 -2.60 94.63
C MET A 210 26.50 -1.83 93.39
N THR A 211 26.27 -0.52 93.51
CA THR A 211 25.83 0.30 92.36
C THR A 211 26.87 0.29 91.23
N ALA A 212 28.16 0.39 91.56
CA ALA A 212 29.25 0.29 90.59
C ALA A 212 29.26 -1.08 89.89
N ALA A 213 29.34 -2.19 90.65
CA ALA A 213 29.38 -3.55 90.10
C ALA A 213 28.15 -3.88 89.25
N CYS A 214 26.95 -3.48 89.69
CA CYS A 214 25.71 -3.73 88.94
C CYS A 214 25.51 -2.77 87.75
N SER A 215 26.17 -1.61 87.73
CA SER A 215 26.23 -0.76 86.53
C SER A 215 27.17 -1.34 85.47
N GLU A 216 28.31 -1.88 85.90
CA GLU A 216 29.27 -2.58 85.03
C GLU A 216 28.67 -3.85 84.42
N ALA A 217 27.95 -4.64 85.23
CA ALA A 217 27.23 -5.81 84.75
C ALA A 217 26.19 -5.45 83.66
N ARG A 218 25.41 -4.38 83.86
CA ARG A 218 24.45 -3.89 82.86
C ARG A 218 25.13 -3.47 81.56
N GLN A 219 26.26 -2.77 81.64
CA GLN A 219 27.04 -2.38 80.46
C GLN A 219 27.65 -3.59 79.75
N ALA A 220 28.17 -4.57 80.48
CA ALA A 220 28.73 -5.81 79.91
C ALA A 220 27.64 -6.64 79.20
N VAL A 221 26.46 -6.79 79.80
CA VAL A 221 25.31 -7.47 79.19
C VAL A 221 24.80 -6.72 77.95
N ALA A 222 24.73 -5.39 77.99
CA ALA A 222 24.35 -4.59 76.83
C ALA A 222 25.33 -4.77 75.65
N ARG A 223 26.64 -4.77 75.92
CA ARG A 223 27.68 -5.04 74.92
C ARG A 223 27.58 -6.46 74.35
N HIS A 224 27.37 -7.46 75.21
CA HIS A 224 27.16 -8.83 74.76
C HIS A 224 25.91 -8.96 73.86
N ASN A 225 24.78 -8.38 74.26
CA ASN A 225 23.55 -8.40 73.48
C ASN A 225 23.70 -7.71 72.11
N LEU A 226 24.48 -6.63 72.03
CA LEU A 226 24.81 -5.98 70.75
C LEU A 226 25.59 -6.94 69.84
N LEU A 227 26.62 -7.61 70.36
CA LEU A 227 27.42 -8.57 69.59
C LEU A 227 26.65 -9.82 69.18
N VAL A 228 25.71 -10.28 70.00
CA VAL A 228 24.80 -11.37 69.62
C VAL A 228 23.94 -10.96 68.43
N ARG A 229 23.46 -9.71 68.38
CA ARG A 229 22.71 -9.19 67.22
C ARG A 229 23.58 -9.11 65.97
N THR A 230 24.78 -8.54 66.06
CA THR A 230 25.70 -8.47 64.92
C THR A 230 26.15 -9.85 64.46
N GLY A 231 26.31 -10.81 65.37
CA GLY A 231 26.59 -12.21 65.05
C GLY A 231 25.45 -12.90 64.30
N ARG A 232 24.18 -12.63 64.67
CA ARG A 232 23.01 -13.11 63.93
C ARG A 232 22.93 -12.49 62.53
N GLU A 233 23.20 -11.20 62.41
CA GLU A 233 23.25 -10.50 61.12
C GLU A 233 24.35 -11.07 60.22
N ALA A 234 25.55 -11.34 60.76
CA ALA A 234 26.64 -11.98 60.04
C ALA A 234 26.31 -13.42 59.59
N ALA A 235 25.62 -14.19 60.43
CA ALA A 235 25.14 -15.53 60.06
C ALA A 235 24.06 -15.48 58.96
N ALA A 236 23.13 -14.52 59.03
CA ALA A 236 22.14 -14.30 57.99
C ALA A 236 22.79 -13.86 56.66
N ALA A 237 23.79 -12.97 56.72
CA ALA A 237 24.56 -12.54 55.55
C ALA A 237 25.31 -13.71 54.89
N ARG A 238 25.84 -14.64 55.69
CA ARG A 238 26.46 -15.88 55.19
C ARG A 238 25.46 -16.76 54.44
N GLU A 239 24.27 -16.95 55.00
CA GLU A 239 23.21 -17.74 54.34
C GLU A 239 22.77 -17.09 53.02
N GLN A 240 22.58 -15.77 53.02
CA GLN A 240 22.29 -15.02 51.79
C GLN A 240 23.41 -15.15 50.75
N ALA A 241 24.68 -15.14 51.18
CA ALA A 241 25.82 -15.33 50.29
C ALA A 241 25.89 -16.76 49.71
N ASN A 242 25.55 -17.79 50.48
CA ASN A 242 25.41 -19.17 50.00
C ASN A 242 24.32 -19.29 48.94
N VAL A 243 23.14 -18.70 49.21
CA VAL A 243 22.04 -18.66 48.25
C VAL A 243 22.43 -17.89 46.98
N ALA A 244 23.14 -16.77 47.13
CA ALA A 244 23.64 -15.99 46.00
C ALA A 244 24.63 -16.78 45.13
N LEU A 245 25.51 -17.59 45.74
CA LEU A 245 26.42 -18.49 45.03
C LEU A 245 25.66 -19.56 44.24
N ALA A 246 24.68 -20.22 44.86
CA ALA A 246 23.84 -21.20 44.19
C ALA A 246 23.05 -20.58 43.01
N LYS A 247 22.49 -19.38 43.20
CA LYS A 247 21.80 -18.63 42.14
C LYS A 247 22.74 -18.24 40.99
N ALA A 248 23.95 -17.77 41.29
CA ALA A 248 24.94 -17.42 40.27
C ALA A 248 25.33 -18.65 39.43
N GLN A 249 25.51 -19.81 40.06
CA GLN A 249 25.81 -21.07 39.36
C GLN A 249 24.64 -21.52 38.47
N ALA A 250 23.40 -21.43 38.97
CA ALA A 250 22.20 -21.79 38.21
C ALA A 250 21.94 -20.84 37.04
N ALA A 251 22.08 -19.52 37.25
CA ALA A 251 21.90 -18.51 36.20
C ALA A 251 22.90 -18.71 35.05
N GLY A 252 24.17 -19.00 35.37
CA GLY A 252 25.19 -19.31 34.36
C GLY A 252 24.96 -20.63 33.62
N ALA A 253 24.21 -21.58 34.18
CA ALA A 253 23.79 -22.80 33.46
C ALA A 253 22.61 -22.48 32.52
N ALA A 254 21.58 -21.78 33.03
CA ALA A 254 20.41 -21.39 32.25
C ALA A 254 20.75 -20.51 31.04
N GLN A 255 21.69 -19.56 31.19
CA GLN A 255 22.15 -18.74 30.06
C GLN A 255 22.84 -19.55 28.97
N LEU A 256 23.62 -20.57 29.34
CA LEU A 256 24.25 -21.47 28.37
C LEU A 256 23.20 -22.32 27.63
N ASP A 257 22.22 -22.84 28.36
CA ASP A 257 21.13 -23.63 27.76
C ASP A 257 20.27 -22.78 26.82
N ALA A 258 19.96 -21.54 27.20
CA ALA A 258 19.25 -20.60 26.33
C ALA A 258 20.04 -20.32 25.04
N TRP A 259 21.35 -20.13 25.14
CA TRP A 259 22.21 -19.96 23.96
C TRP A 259 22.25 -21.22 23.08
N ARG A 260 22.31 -22.42 23.68
CA ARG A 260 22.22 -23.69 22.94
C ARG A 260 20.89 -23.84 22.19
N GLN A 261 19.78 -23.46 22.81
CA GLN A 261 18.46 -23.52 22.20
C GLN A 261 18.31 -22.55 21.02
N THR A 262 18.76 -21.30 21.18
CA THR A 262 18.71 -20.32 20.09
C THR A 262 19.59 -20.75 18.92
N PHE A 263 20.79 -21.25 19.20
CA PHE A 263 21.69 -21.77 18.18
C PHE A 263 21.13 -23.02 17.48
N ALA A 264 20.53 -23.96 18.23
CA ALA A 264 19.85 -25.11 17.65
C ALA A 264 18.67 -24.72 16.74
N ALA A 265 17.90 -23.70 17.14
CA ALA A 265 16.82 -23.15 16.33
C ALA A 265 17.35 -22.54 15.02
N ASP A 266 18.49 -21.83 15.06
CA ASP A 266 19.13 -21.27 13.86
C ASP A 266 19.61 -22.37 12.90
N VAL A 267 20.17 -23.46 13.42
CA VAL A 267 20.56 -24.64 12.62
C VAL A 267 19.34 -25.29 11.97
N GLN A 268 18.24 -25.46 12.71
CA GLN A 268 17.00 -26.03 12.16
C GLN A 268 16.37 -25.13 11.10
N ARG A 269 16.39 -23.80 11.29
CA ARG A 269 15.94 -22.86 10.25
C ARG A 269 16.77 -23.00 8.99
N ALA A 270 18.09 -23.06 9.10
CA ALA A 270 18.98 -23.28 7.96
C ALA A 270 18.73 -24.63 7.27
N ARG A 271 18.40 -25.68 8.04
CA ARG A 271 17.99 -26.99 7.50
C ARG A 271 16.70 -26.89 6.69
N THR A 272 15.66 -26.26 7.24
CA THR A 272 14.38 -26.09 6.55
C THR A 272 14.50 -25.23 5.29
N GLU A 273 15.39 -24.23 5.31
CA GLU A 273 15.74 -23.45 4.11
C GLU A 273 16.36 -24.33 3.03
N TRP A 274 17.22 -25.30 3.37
CA TRP A 274 17.92 -26.16 2.41
C TRP A 274 17.15 -27.43 1.97
N SER A 275 16.51 -28.15 2.90
CA SER A 275 15.88 -29.47 2.62
C SER A 275 14.45 -29.62 3.14
N GLY A 276 13.82 -28.55 3.63
CA GLY A 276 12.45 -28.59 4.13
C GLY A 276 11.41 -28.87 3.04
N ASN A 277 10.35 -29.60 3.41
CA ASN A 277 9.21 -29.84 2.54
C ASN A 277 8.51 -28.51 2.19
N TRP A 278 7.82 -28.46 1.05
CA TRP A 278 7.12 -27.27 0.53
C TRP A 278 6.22 -26.61 1.59
N SER A 279 5.46 -27.39 2.35
CA SER A 279 4.57 -26.91 3.40
C SER A 279 5.30 -26.21 4.56
N GLU A 280 6.48 -26.69 4.93
CA GLU A 280 7.29 -26.14 6.02
C GLU A 280 7.94 -24.82 5.60
N ARG A 281 8.42 -24.73 4.36
CA ARG A 281 8.96 -23.49 3.78
C ARG A 281 7.89 -22.41 3.64
N VAL A 282 6.67 -22.79 3.25
CA VAL A 282 5.52 -21.88 3.14
C VAL A 282 5.12 -21.34 4.53
N ARG A 283 5.20 -22.16 5.58
CA ARG A 283 4.92 -21.71 6.96
C ARG A 283 5.96 -20.70 7.46
N LEU A 284 7.25 -21.00 7.27
CA LEU A 284 8.35 -20.07 7.60
C LEU A 284 8.26 -18.76 6.80
N TRP A 285 7.74 -18.84 5.58
CA TRP A 285 7.49 -17.68 4.72
C TRP A 285 6.30 -16.83 5.19
N MET A 286 5.19 -17.45 5.61
CA MET A 286 4.05 -16.72 6.21
C MET A 286 4.48 -15.94 7.46
N GLU A 287 5.37 -16.52 8.27
CA GLU A 287 5.94 -15.86 9.45
C GLU A 287 6.92 -14.73 9.08
N ARG A 288 7.69 -14.87 8.00
CA ARG A 288 8.75 -13.90 7.62
C ARG A 288 8.27 -12.71 6.81
N LEU A 289 7.35 -12.90 5.87
CA LEU A 289 6.86 -11.84 4.98
C LEU A 289 5.55 -11.20 5.45
N GLY A 290 4.86 -11.83 6.40
CA GLY A 290 3.58 -11.38 6.92
C GLY A 290 2.54 -11.35 5.80
N ILE A 291 1.60 -12.30 5.79
CA ILE A 291 0.48 -12.35 4.83
C ILE A 291 -0.20 -10.98 4.69
N THR A 292 -0.23 -10.21 5.77
CA THR A 292 -0.69 -8.82 5.85
C THR A 292 -0.03 -7.89 4.83
N SER A 293 1.27 -7.98 4.58
CA SER A 293 1.97 -7.10 3.65
C SER A 293 1.50 -7.29 2.20
N ILE A 294 1.31 -8.55 1.78
CA ILE A 294 0.82 -8.90 0.45
C ILE A 294 -0.66 -8.52 0.29
N LEU A 295 -1.48 -8.77 1.32
CA LEU A 295 -2.89 -8.37 1.32
C LEU A 295 -3.05 -6.85 1.22
N VAL A 296 -2.21 -6.08 1.94
CA VAL A 296 -2.20 -4.61 1.90
C VAL A 296 -1.71 -4.11 0.54
N ALA A 297 -0.64 -4.70 -0.02
CA ALA A 297 -0.16 -4.33 -1.35
C ALA A 297 -1.21 -4.60 -2.44
N ALA A 298 -1.86 -5.77 -2.40
CA ALA A 298 -2.96 -6.09 -3.31
C ALA A 298 -4.16 -5.16 -3.13
N ALA A 299 -4.43 -4.69 -1.90
CA ALA A 299 -5.53 -3.77 -1.62
C ALA A 299 -5.24 -2.39 -2.21
N TRP A 300 -4.01 -1.88 -2.06
CA TRP A 300 -3.58 -0.64 -2.70
C TRP A 300 -3.60 -0.75 -4.23
N ALA A 301 -3.17 -1.88 -4.79
CA ALA A 301 -3.24 -2.11 -6.24
C ALA A 301 -4.69 -2.12 -6.75
N LEU A 302 -5.60 -2.81 -6.04
CA LEU A 302 -7.02 -2.82 -6.39
C LEU A 302 -7.62 -1.41 -6.30
N LEU A 303 -7.30 -0.67 -5.23
CA LEU A 303 -7.76 0.70 -5.04
C LEU A 303 -7.29 1.60 -6.18
N ALA A 304 -6.01 1.50 -6.56
CA ALA A 304 -5.46 2.23 -7.69
C ALA A 304 -6.23 1.91 -8.98
N ILE A 305 -6.46 0.63 -9.31
CA ILE A 305 -7.23 0.22 -10.50
C ILE A 305 -8.65 0.80 -10.51
N ILE A 306 -9.31 0.85 -9.34
CA ILE A 306 -10.67 1.42 -9.21
C ILE A 306 -10.65 2.94 -9.38
N LEU A 307 -9.64 3.63 -8.84
CA LEU A 307 -9.52 5.08 -8.88
C LEU A 307 -9.01 5.62 -10.22
N THR A 308 -8.22 4.85 -10.97
CA THR A 308 -7.65 5.24 -12.26
C THR A 308 -8.66 5.87 -13.23
N PRO A 309 -9.82 5.27 -13.56
CA PRO A 309 -10.76 5.89 -14.50
C PRO A 309 -11.31 7.25 -14.00
N TYR A 310 -11.47 7.42 -12.70
CA TYR A 310 -11.91 8.69 -12.11
C TYR A 310 -10.81 9.74 -12.12
N ALA A 311 -9.57 9.35 -11.83
CA ALA A 311 -8.40 10.21 -11.93
C ALA A 311 -8.18 10.70 -13.38
N ILE A 312 -8.37 9.80 -14.38
CA ILE A 312 -8.31 10.17 -15.80
C ILE A 312 -9.40 11.18 -16.14
N ARG A 313 -10.65 10.97 -15.69
CA ARG A 313 -11.75 11.94 -15.90
C ARG A 313 -11.43 13.29 -15.26
N LEU A 314 -10.91 13.31 -14.03
CA LEU A 314 -10.50 14.54 -13.35
C LEU A 314 -9.42 15.30 -14.16
N LEU A 315 -8.39 14.58 -14.61
CA LEU A 315 -7.33 15.13 -15.45
C LEU A 315 -7.88 15.72 -16.75
N PHE A 316 -8.78 15.01 -17.42
CA PHE A 316 -9.33 15.44 -18.70
C PHE A 316 -10.24 16.65 -18.55
N PHE A 317 -11.04 16.73 -17.49
CA PHE A 317 -11.94 17.86 -17.26
C PHE A 317 -11.20 19.14 -16.83
N HIS A 318 -10.18 19.02 -16.00
CA HIS A 318 -9.49 20.19 -15.43
C HIS A 318 -8.24 20.62 -16.20
N MET A 319 -7.57 19.71 -16.91
CA MET A 319 -6.37 20.05 -17.69
C MET A 319 -6.64 20.00 -19.18
N LEU A 320 -7.09 18.86 -19.72
CA LEU A 320 -7.19 18.66 -21.17
C LEU A 320 -8.28 19.55 -21.79
N ALA A 321 -9.44 19.66 -21.15
CA ALA A 321 -10.55 20.40 -21.71
C ALA A 321 -10.29 21.90 -21.80
N PRO A 322 -9.80 22.60 -20.74
CA PRO A 322 -9.42 24.01 -20.85
C PRO A 322 -8.33 24.27 -21.90
N MET A 323 -7.41 23.31 -22.10
CA MET A 323 -6.41 23.42 -23.16
C MET A 323 -7.01 23.33 -24.56
N ALA A 324 -8.10 22.58 -24.74
CA ALA A 324 -8.83 22.49 -26.01
C ALA A 324 -9.65 23.75 -26.29
N GLU A 325 -10.33 24.31 -25.28
CA GLU A 325 -11.17 25.51 -25.42
C GLU A 325 -10.39 26.75 -25.88
N ARG A 326 -9.12 26.83 -25.48
CA ARG A 326 -8.23 27.97 -25.81
C ARG A 326 -7.67 27.91 -27.24
N ARG A 327 -7.93 26.85 -27.99
CA ARG A 327 -7.44 26.70 -29.37
C ARG A 327 -8.34 27.42 -30.35
N ALA A 328 -7.75 27.97 -31.40
CA ALA A 328 -8.48 28.69 -32.45
C ALA A 328 -9.55 27.82 -33.12
N ALA A 329 -10.69 28.43 -33.45
CA ALA A 329 -11.74 27.79 -34.24
C ALA A 329 -11.23 27.19 -35.55
N ILE A 330 -11.79 26.02 -35.86
CA ILE A 330 -11.66 25.37 -37.15
C ILE A 330 -12.55 26.14 -38.14
N ARG A 331 -11.92 26.68 -39.19
CA ARG A 331 -12.60 27.22 -40.38
C ARG A 331 -12.20 26.39 -41.59
N LEU A 332 -13.18 25.84 -42.31
CA LEU A 332 -12.92 25.06 -43.53
C LEU A 332 -13.02 26.00 -44.72
N ARG A 333 -11.89 26.58 -45.13
CA ARG A 333 -11.84 27.33 -46.40
C ARG A 333 -11.97 26.35 -47.56
N VAL A 334 -13.08 26.44 -48.28
CA VAL A 334 -13.39 25.56 -49.41
C VAL A 334 -13.43 26.39 -50.69
N PRO A 335 -12.65 26.03 -51.74
CA PRO A 335 -12.69 26.72 -53.02
C PRO A 335 -14.11 26.73 -53.62
N GLY A 336 -14.65 27.92 -53.88
CA GLY A 336 -15.99 28.09 -54.45
C GLY A 336 -17.14 27.74 -53.50
N GLY A 337 -16.90 27.62 -52.20
CA GLY A 337 -17.92 27.27 -51.20
C GLY A 337 -18.46 28.46 -50.40
N SER A 338 -17.95 29.67 -50.63
CA SER A 338 -18.12 30.83 -49.76
C SER A 338 -18.99 31.95 -50.32
N GLY A 339 -19.67 31.72 -51.45
CA GLY A 339 -20.39 32.77 -52.18
C GLY A 339 -21.92 32.68 -52.12
N GLY A 340 -22.49 31.48 -51.92
CA GLY A 340 -23.94 31.27 -52.01
C GLY A 340 -24.66 31.35 -50.67
N ILE A 341 -25.64 32.26 -50.55
CA ILE A 341 -26.54 32.31 -49.39
C ILE A 341 -27.46 31.08 -49.42
N ILE A 342 -27.30 30.19 -48.47
CA ILE A 342 -28.20 29.04 -48.29
C ILE A 342 -29.47 29.54 -47.57
N ALA A 343 -30.64 29.31 -48.18
CA ALA A 343 -31.93 29.66 -47.60
C ALA A 343 -32.29 28.74 -46.43
N LEU A 344 -32.97 29.27 -45.41
CA LEU A 344 -33.47 28.43 -44.32
C LEU A 344 -34.64 27.59 -44.85
N PRO A 345 -34.58 26.26 -44.70
CA PRO A 345 -35.72 25.42 -45.03
C PRO A 345 -36.81 25.54 -43.96
N GLY A 346 -38.01 25.03 -44.28
CA GLY A 346 -39.10 24.90 -43.32
C GLY A 346 -38.83 23.86 -42.23
N PRO A 347 -39.76 23.67 -41.28
CA PRO A 347 -39.63 22.67 -40.22
C PRO A 347 -39.50 21.25 -40.80
N SER A 348 -38.85 20.35 -40.05
CA SER A 348 -38.79 18.94 -40.42
C SER A 348 -40.18 18.30 -40.41
N THR A 349 -40.37 17.31 -41.28
CA THR A 349 -41.66 16.62 -41.46
C THR A 349 -41.43 15.11 -41.60
N THR A 350 -42.46 14.29 -41.38
CA THR A 350 -42.34 12.83 -41.50
C THR A 350 -42.12 12.36 -42.94
N SER A 351 -42.52 13.16 -43.93
CA SER A 351 -42.42 12.84 -45.34
C SER A 351 -42.30 14.10 -46.17
N VAL A 352 -41.36 14.09 -47.12
CA VAL A 352 -41.19 15.21 -48.05
C VAL A 352 -41.30 14.72 -49.49
N ALA A 353 -42.01 15.47 -50.33
CA ALA A 353 -42.09 15.17 -51.75
C ALA A 353 -41.09 16.02 -52.55
N ILE A 354 -40.33 15.38 -53.43
CA ILE A 354 -39.48 16.04 -54.42
C ILE A 354 -40.08 15.85 -55.79
N ARG A 355 -40.31 16.98 -56.48
CA ARG A 355 -40.57 17.02 -57.92
C ARG A 355 -39.25 17.27 -58.66
N LEU A 356 -38.95 16.41 -59.62
CA LEU A 356 -37.75 16.54 -60.46
C LEU A 356 -37.98 17.58 -61.56
N GLU A 357 -37.01 18.48 -61.73
CA GLU A 357 -36.97 19.40 -62.87
C GLU A 357 -36.34 18.74 -64.09
N ARG A 358 -36.52 19.36 -65.26
CA ARG A 358 -35.98 18.87 -66.52
C ARG A 358 -34.44 18.79 -66.45
N GLY A 359 -33.92 17.57 -66.63
CA GLY A 359 -32.47 17.32 -66.60
C GLY A 359 -31.90 17.06 -65.20
N GLU A 360 -32.74 16.90 -64.18
CA GLU A 360 -32.34 16.44 -62.86
C GLU A 360 -32.50 14.92 -62.69
N GLU A 361 -31.71 14.35 -61.78
CA GLU A 361 -31.87 13.00 -61.28
C GLU A 361 -31.98 12.99 -59.76
N LEU A 362 -32.80 12.09 -59.22
CA LEU A 362 -32.94 11.87 -57.79
C LEU A 362 -32.26 10.56 -57.41
N LEU A 363 -31.42 10.59 -56.38
CA LEU A 363 -30.78 9.44 -55.76
C LEU A 363 -31.36 9.26 -54.36
N VAL A 364 -32.12 8.20 -54.13
CA VAL A 364 -32.80 7.93 -52.84
C VAL A 364 -32.27 6.65 -52.22
N ARG A 365 -32.09 6.64 -50.90
CA ARG A 365 -31.86 5.40 -50.15
C ARG A 365 -33.11 4.53 -50.18
N GLN A 366 -32.95 3.22 -50.37
CA GLN A 366 -34.10 2.30 -50.43
C GLN A 366 -34.99 2.37 -49.19
N ASP A 367 -34.40 2.47 -47.99
CA ASP A 367 -35.15 2.57 -46.73
C ASP A 367 -35.93 3.89 -46.54
N TYR A 368 -35.76 4.84 -47.47
CA TYR A 368 -36.42 6.15 -47.47
C TYR A 368 -37.32 6.37 -48.69
N LEU A 369 -37.44 5.37 -49.57
CA LEU A 369 -38.27 5.44 -50.76
C LEU A 369 -39.68 4.93 -50.45
N GLN A 370 -40.65 5.83 -50.26
CA GLN A 370 -42.02 5.45 -49.92
C GLN A 370 -42.91 5.28 -51.15
N SER A 371 -42.90 6.27 -52.05
CA SER A 371 -43.69 6.22 -53.28
C SER A 371 -42.98 6.94 -54.43
N THR A 372 -43.19 6.43 -55.63
CA THR A 372 -42.64 6.96 -56.88
C THR A 372 -43.73 6.92 -57.94
N SER A 373 -43.77 7.93 -58.81
CA SER A 373 -44.59 7.87 -60.03
C SER A 373 -44.15 6.72 -60.97
N HIS A 374 -45.07 6.30 -61.83
CA HIS A 374 -44.89 5.14 -62.72
C HIS A 374 -44.03 5.47 -63.95
N GLY A 375 -44.03 6.73 -64.41
CA GLY A 375 -43.39 7.16 -65.66
C GLY A 375 -41.86 7.29 -65.62
N GLY A 376 -41.26 7.46 -64.44
CA GLY A 376 -39.83 7.69 -64.29
C GLY A 376 -38.98 6.45 -64.54
N ALA A 377 -37.88 6.63 -65.28
CA ALA A 377 -36.85 5.61 -65.46
C ALA A 377 -36.11 5.38 -64.14
N LYS A 378 -36.12 4.14 -63.66
CA LYS A 378 -35.51 3.73 -62.38
C LYS A 378 -34.32 2.83 -62.65
N ALA A 379 -33.19 3.13 -62.01
CA ALA A 379 -31.98 2.33 -62.11
C ALA A 379 -31.26 2.26 -60.76
N THR A 380 -30.51 1.20 -60.52
CA THR A 380 -29.68 1.11 -59.31
C THR A 380 -28.40 1.92 -59.49
N ARG A 381 -28.04 2.69 -58.47
CA ARG A 381 -26.73 3.33 -58.31
C ARG A 381 -26.08 2.75 -57.07
N TRP A 382 -24.99 2.02 -57.26
CA TRP A 382 -24.35 1.27 -56.17
C TRP A 382 -23.80 2.14 -55.06
N LEU A 383 -23.25 3.33 -55.38
CA LEU A 383 -22.68 4.26 -54.41
C LEU A 383 -23.03 5.71 -54.79
N LEU A 384 -23.20 6.58 -53.79
CA LEU A 384 -23.36 8.01 -54.03
C LEU A 384 -22.14 8.57 -54.79
N ASP A 385 -20.95 8.36 -54.23
CA ASP A 385 -19.67 8.79 -54.80
C ASP A 385 -18.65 7.64 -54.79
N TYR A 386 -18.17 7.29 -55.98
CA TYR A 386 -17.16 6.25 -56.20
C TYR A 386 -15.76 6.68 -55.75
N ARG A 387 -15.50 7.98 -55.56
CA ARG A 387 -14.22 8.46 -54.99
C ARG A 387 -14.12 8.22 -53.48
N HIS A 388 -15.26 8.08 -52.80
CA HIS A 388 -15.33 7.84 -51.37
C HIS A 388 -16.16 6.58 -51.05
N PRO A 389 -15.73 5.38 -51.52
CA PRO A 389 -16.55 4.18 -51.49
C PRO A 389 -16.84 3.70 -50.05
N LEU A 390 -15.84 3.72 -49.18
CA LEU A 390 -16.01 3.38 -47.75
C LEU A 390 -16.99 4.32 -47.05
N SER A 391 -16.95 5.61 -47.41
CA SER A 391 -17.86 6.57 -46.81
C SER A 391 -19.30 6.35 -47.24
N SER A 392 -19.50 6.08 -48.53
CA SER A 392 -20.82 5.75 -49.07
C SER A 392 -21.36 4.45 -48.44
N LEU A 393 -20.54 3.41 -48.27
CA LEU A 393 -20.96 2.13 -47.71
C LEU A 393 -21.35 2.24 -46.22
N VAL A 394 -20.47 2.80 -45.39
CA VAL A 394 -20.66 2.86 -43.93
C VAL A 394 -21.83 3.77 -43.53
N SER A 395 -22.06 4.84 -44.29
CA SER A 395 -23.18 5.75 -44.04
C SER A 395 -24.54 5.25 -44.55
N GLY A 396 -24.56 4.10 -45.22
CA GLY A 396 -25.76 3.54 -45.86
C GLY A 396 -26.19 4.31 -47.12
N LEU A 397 -25.25 5.00 -47.77
CA LEU A 397 -25.39 5.62 -49.09
C LEU A 397 -24.90 4.68 -50.21
N SER A 398 -25.16 3.39 -50.03
CA SER A 398 -25.01 2.35 -51.02
C SER A 398 -26.37 1.84 -51.47
N PHE A 399 -26.43 1.17 -52.63
CA PHE A 399 -27.68 0.63 -53.20
C PHE A 399 -28.79 1.70 -53.36
N LEU A 400 -28.43 2.87 -53.89
CA LEU A 400 -29.36 3.96 -54.11
C LEU A 400 -30.26 3.68 -55.32
N THR A 401 -31.54 4.04 -55.21
CA THR A 401 -32.44 4.06 -56.37
C THR A 401 -32.29 5.40 -57.08
N ARG A 402 -31.81 5.37 -58.32
CA ARG A 402 -31.73 6.52 -59.23
C ARG A 402 -33.05 6.64 -59.98
N ILE A 403 -33.68 7.80 -59.92
CA ILE A 403 -34.93 8.12 -60.61
C ILE A 403 -34.68 9.30 -61.55
N ARG A 404 -35.13 9.16 -62.80
CA ARG A 404 -35.07 10.20 -63.84
C ARG A 404 -36.43 10.33 -64.51
N GLY A 405 -36.82 11.55 -64.84
CA GLY A 405 -38.05 11.87 -65.56
C GLY A 405 -38.52 13.27 -65.19
N ASP A 406 -38.89 14.05 -66.21
CA ASP A 406 -39.33 15.43 -66.01
C ASP A 406 -40.69 15.46 -65.30
N GLY A 407 -40.79 16.24 -64.23
CA GLY A 407 -42.01 16.37 -63.44
C GLY A 407 -42.37 15.17 -62.56
N GLU A 408 -41.52 14.14 -62.51
CA GLU A 408 -41.73 12.97 -61.64
C GLU A 408 -41.73 13.39 -60.17
N MET A 409 -42.70 12.88 -59.40
CA MET A 409 -42.87 13.19 -57.99
C MET A 409 -42.55 11.95 -57.16
N THR A 410 -41.59 12.10 -56.24
CA THR A 410 -41.17 11.03 -55.33
C THR A 410 -41.36 11.47 -53.89
N THR A 411 -42.03 10.64 -53.10
CA THR A 411 -42.20 10.88 -51.66
C THR A 411 -41.12 10.15 -50.88
N ILE A 412 -40.41 10.90 -50.05
CA ILE A 412 -39.28 10.44 -49.25
C ILE A 412 -39.67 10.50 -47.78
N SER A 413 -39.78 9.32 -47.17
CA SER A 413 -40.09 9.14 -45.75
C SER A 413 -39.35 7.92 -45.24
N ALA A 414 -39.02 7.87 -43.95
CA ALA A 414 -38.44 6.67 -43.39
C ALA A 414 -39.45 5.51 -43.41
N VAL A 415 -39.07 4.38 -44.02
CA VAL A 415 -39.92 3.18 -44.11
C VAL A 415 -39.81 2.32 -42.85
N ARG A 416 -38.62 2.31 -42.23
CA ARG A 416 -38.30 1.43 -41.09
C ARG A 416 -38.26 2.14 -39.74
N ASP A 417 -38.15 3.46 -39.70
CA ASP A 417 -38.08 4.24 -38.46
C ASP A 417 -39.26 5.22 -38.38
N PRO A 418 -40.28 4.94 -37.55
CA PRO A 418 -41.49 5.75 -37.50
C PRO A 418 -41.29 7.13 -36.86
N PHE A 419 -40.14 7.38 -36.22
CA PHE A 419 -39.84 8.66 -35.59
C PHE A 419 -38.96 9.56 -36.45
N ALA A 420 -38.34 9.01 -37.50
CA ALA A 420 -37.41 9.75 -38.33
C ALA A 420 -38.14 10.80 -39.17
N GLU A 421 -37.66 12.03 -39.09
CA GLU A 421 -38.16 13.17 -39.86
C GLU A 421 -37.13 13.59 -40.92
N THR A 422 -37.62 14.23 -41.98
CA THR A 422 -36.82 14.69 -43.11
C THR A 422 -37.06 16.16 -43.42
N VAL A 423 -36.05 16.79 -44.01
CA VAL A 423 -36.08 18.20 -44.45
C VAL A 423 -35.28 18.35 -45.75
N ILE A 424 -35.74 19.19 -46.68
CA ILE A 424 -34.98 19.54 -47.89
C ILE A 424 -34.09 20.75 -47.59
N LEU A 425 -32.78 20.59 -47.79
CA LEU A 425 -31.82 21.67 -47.85
C LEU A 425 -31.42 21.94 -49.30
N VAL A 426 -31.68 23.15 -49.80
CA VAL A 426 -31.28 23.56 -51.15
C VAL A 426 -29.91 24.22 -51.08
N LEU A 427 -28.90 23.60 -51.70
CA LEU A 427 -27.57 24.17 -51.85
C LEU A 427 -27.47 24.86 -53.23
N PRO A 428 -27.40 26.21 -53.30
CA PRO A 428 -27.19 26.91 -54.57
C PRO A 428 -25.77 26.69 -55.12
N GLU A 429 -25.58 27.04 -56.39
CA GLU A 429 -24.25 27.05 -57.01
C GLU A 429 -23.30 27.99 -56.23
N GLY A 430 -22.06 27.56 -56.01
CA GLY A 430 -21.09 28.32 -55.22
C GLY A 430 -21.27 28.28 -53.70
N SER A 431 -22.19 27.46 -53.20
CA SER A 431 -22.34 27.16 -51.76
C SER A 431 -21.79 25.79 -51.40
N ALA A 432 -21.29 25.65 -50.18
CA ALA A 432 -20.81 24.38 -49.65
C ALA A 432 -21.24 24.16 -48.20
N CYS A 433 -21.60 22.92 -47.89
CA CYS A 433 -22.00 22.51 -46.55
C CYS A 433 -21.25 21.25 -46.13
N VAL A 434 -20.72 21.26 -44.91
CA VAL A 434 -20.17 20.09 -44.25
C VAL A 434 -21.34 19.29 -43.71
N LEU A 435 -21.48 18.03 -44.11
CA LEU A 435 -22.56 17.16 -43.66
C LEU A 435 -22.01 15.80 -43.27
N GLN A 436 -22.60 15.22 -42.23
CA GLN A 436 -22.40 13.81 -41.94
C GLN A 436 -23.13 12.98 -43.01
N PRO A 437 -22.44 12.09 -43.76
CA PRO A 437 -23.08 11.35 -44.85
C PRO A 437 -24.23 10.46 -44.37
N ARG A 438 -24.15 9.97 -43.12
CA ARG A 438 -25.20 9.15 -42.49
C ARG A 438 -26.55 9.87 -42.39
N ALA A 439 -26.56 11.20 -42.37
CA ALA A 439 -27.75 12.03 -42.23
C ALA A 439 -28.44 12.33 -43.57
N LEU A 440 -27.89 11.85 -44.69
CA LEU A 440 -28.47 12.03 -46.00
C LEU A 440 -29.45 10.90 -46.32
N ALA A 441 -30.67 11.26 -46.74
CA ALA A 441 -31.72 10.35 -47.18
C ALA A 441 -31.82 10.29 -48.71
N ALA A 442 -31.70 11.44 -49.37
CA ALA A 442 -31.73 11.56 -50.82
C ALA A 442 -30.96 12.79 -51.33
N VAL A 443 -30.63 12.78 -52.62
CA VAL A 443 -29.98 13.89 -53.34
C VAL A 443 -30.66 14.09 -54.68
N ALA A 444 -31.18 15.28 -54.96
CA ALA A 444 -31.53 15.69 -56.31
C ALA A 444 -30.39 16.54 -56.88
N GLN A 445 -29.90 16.16 -58.06
CA GLN A 445 -28.75 16.79 -58.72
C GLN A 445 -28.95 16.89 -60.23
N PRO A 446 -28.32 17.84 -60.93
CA PRO A 446 -28.31 17.89 -62.39
C PRO A 446 -27.58 16.68 -62.99
N ILE A 447 -28.14 16.05 -64.03
CA ILE A 447 -27.56 14.85 -64.67
C ILE A 447 -26.13 15.10 -65.19
N GLY A 448 -25.87 16.29 -65.74
CA GLY A 448 -24.56 16.67 -66.29
C GLY A 448 -23.54 17.18 -65.27
N ARG A 449 -23.96 17.44 -64.02
CA ARG A 449 -23.12 17.98 -62.95
C ARG A 449 -23.42 17.22 -61.65
N PRO A 450 -22.87 16.01 -61.49
CA PRO A 450 -23.10 15.23 -60.28
C PRO A 450 -22.55 15.95 -59.05
N LEU A 451 -23.19 15.72 -57.89
CA LEU A 451 -22.80 16.29 -56.61
C LEU A 451 -21.30 16.08 -56.35
N ARG A 452 -20.57 17.18 -56.18
CA ARG A 452 -19.15 17.14 -55.85
C ARG A 452 -19.01 17.03 -54.33
N ILE A 453 -18.27 16.01 -53.89
CA ILE A 453 -17.92 15.81 -52.48
C ILE A 453 -16.39 15.97 -52.34
N SER A 454 -15.94 16.83 -51.44
CA SER A 454 -14.52 16.95 -51.08
C SER A 454 -14.26 16.52 -49.64
N SER A 455 -13.11 15.87 -49.42
CA SER A 455 -12.68 15.41 -48.10
C SER A 455 -11.58 16.34 -47.57
N HIS A 456 -11.76 16.84 -46.35
CA HIS A 456 -10.80 17.70 -45.67
C HIS A 456 -10.29 17.00 -44.41
N TRP A 457 -9.00 16.69 -44.39
CA TRP A 457 -8.34 16.04 -43.25
C TRP A 457 -7.67 17.07 -42.34
N ARG A 458 -7.76 16.84 -41.03
CA ARG A 458 -7.18 17.71 -39.99
C ARG A 458 -6.28 16.91 -39.05
N LEU A 459 -5.34 16.16 -39.62
CA LEU A 459 -4.42 15.29 -38.87
C LEU A 459 -3.45 16.06 -37.96
N PHE A 460 -3.16 17.33 -38.26
CA PHE A 460 -2.25 18.18 -37.47
C PHE A 460 -2.99 19.11 -36.50
N SER A 461 -4.28 18.89 -36.24
CA SER A 461 -5.07 19.70 -35.30
C SER A 461 -5.35 18.93 -34.02
N LEU A 462 -4.86 19.45 -32.89
CA LEU A 462 -5.15 18.88 -31.57
C LEU A 462 -6.65 18.82 -31.31
N ASN A 463 -7.41 19.86 -31.69
CA ASN A 463 -8.87 19.89 -31.54
C ASN A 463 -9.53 18.71 -32.25
N ALA A 464 -9.09 18.41 -33.47
CA ALA A 464 -9.63 17.30 -34.26
C ALA A 464 -9.30 15.92 -33.64
N TRP A 465 -8.14 15.78 -33.00
CA TRP A 465 -7.78 14.57 -32.26
C TRP A 465 -8.58 14.41 -30.96
N LEU A 466 -8.81 15.50 -30.24
CA LEU A 466 -9.54 15.48 -28.97
C LEU A 466 -11.03 15.18 -29.16
N THR A 467 -11.62 15.64 -30.26
CA THR A 467 -13.02 15.34 -30.61
C THR A 467 -13.16 14.10 -31.48
N LEU A 468 -12.05 13.48 -31.89
CA LEU A 468 -11.99 12.41 -32.87
C LEU A 468 -12.66 12.78 -34.21
N GLN A 469 -12.76 14.08 -34.56
CA GLN A 469 -13.31 14.57 -35.83
C GLN A 469 -12.16 14.94 -36.80
N LEU A 470 -11.42 13.93 -37.28
CA LEU A 470 -10.25 14.18 -38.15
C LEU A 470 -10.59 14.44 -39.62
N ARG A 471 -11.79 14.06 -40.07
CA ARG A 471 -12.21 14.17 -41.46
C ARG A 471 -13.57 14.84 -41.59
N TYR A 472 -13.64 15.84 -42.46
CA TYR A 472 -14.87 16.55 -42.81
C TYR A 472 -15.20 16.30 -44.28
N LEU A 473 -16.44 15.94 -44.56
CA LEU A 473 -16.95 15.77 -45.91
C LEU A 473 -17.82 16.98 -46.29
N VAL A 474 -17.40 17.65 -47.36
CA VAL A 474 -18.02 18.88 -47.84
C VAL A 474 -18.79 18.58 -49.12
N PHE A 475 -20.07 18.95 -49.12
CA PHE A 475 -21.00 18.81 -50.22
C PHE A 475 -21.14 20.17 -50.92
N HIS A 476 -20.91 20.19 -52.24
CA HIS A 476 -20.92 21.41 -53.05
C HIS A 476 -22.19 21.50 -53.88
N GLY A 477 -22.83 22.66 -53.90
CA GLY A 477 -23.98 22.91 -54.78
C GLY A 477 -23.59 23.12 -56.26
N PRO A 478 -24.56 23.14 -57.19
CA PRO A 478 -26.00 23.13 -56.94
C PRO A 478 -26.58 21.73 -56.71
N ALA A 479 -27.33 21.53 -55.62
CA ALA A 479 -28.05 20.29 -55.33
C ALA A 479 -29.17 20.49 -54.28
N ARG A 480 -30.21 19.65 -54.30
CA ARG A 480 -31.21 19.58 -53.22
C ARG A 480 -30.95 18.32 -52.39
N LEU A 481 -30.58 18.51 -51.13
CA LEU A 481 -30.23 17.44 -50.21
C LEU A 481 -31.41 17.16 -49.28
N VAL A 482 -31.86 15.92 -49.19
CA VAL A 482 -32.83 15.52 -48.18
C VAL A 482 -32.08 14.98 -46.98
N LEU A 483 -32.16 15.74 -45.89
CA LEU A 483 -31.56 15.38 -44.63
C LEU A 483 -32.57 14.61 -43.78
N LYS A 484 -32.08 13.71 -42.95
CA LYS A 484 -32.87 12.94 -42.00
C LYS A 484 -32.34 13.12 -40.58
N GLY A 485 -33.25 13.06 -39.62
CA GLY A 485 -32.97 13.09 -38.18
C GLY A 485 -33.98 12.21 -37.44
N GLY A 486 -33.66 11.83 -36.21
CA GLY A 486 -34.35 10.81 -35.44
C GLY A 486 -35.65 11.23 -34.82
N ARG A 487 -35.77 12.51 -34.45
CA ARG A 487 -37.01 13.12 -33.97
C ARG A 487 -37.05 14.61 -34.33
N GLY A 488 -36.64 14.89 -35.56
CA GLY A 488 -36.52 16.25 -36.11
C GLY A 488 -35.11 16.63 -36.54
N VAL A 489 -35.05 17.50 -37.55
CA VAL A 489 -33.82 18.19 -38.01
C VAL A 489 -34.12 19.68 -37.99
N ARG A 490 -33.37 20.40 -37.17
CA ARG A 490 -33.46 21.87 -37.08
C ARG A 490 -32.33 22.48 -37.88
N VAL A 491 -32.71 23.30 -38.87
CA VAL A 491 -31.77 24.12 -39.63
C VAL A 491 -31.94 25.57 -39.16
N GLU A 492 -30.92 26.10 -38.52
CA GLU A 492 -30.94 27.45 -37.94
C GLU A 492 -29.78 28.29 -38.46
N ARG A 493 -29.91 29.63 -38.37
CA ARG A 493 -28.76 30.52 -38.57
C ARG A 493 -27.75 30.25 -37.47
N ALA A 494 -26.47 30.20 -37.83
CA ALA A 494 -25.43 29.94 -36.85
C ALA A 494 -25.19 31.19 -35.98
N GLU A 495 -25.80 31.22 -34.80
CA GLU A 495 -25.63 32.32 -33.85
C GLU A 495 -24.32 32.18 -33.05
N HIS A 496 -23.68 33.32 -32.78
CA HIS A 496 -22.45 33.37 -31.98
C HIS A 496 -22.68 32.79 -30.58
N GLY A 497 -21.79 31.88 -30.15
CA GLY A 497 -21.84 31.29 -28.81
C GLY A 497 -22.82 30.13 -28.65
N ARG A 498 -23.51 29.71 -29.72
CA ARG A 498 -24.39 28.53 -29.68
C ARG A 498 -23.58 27.27 -29.36
N VAL A 499 -23.96 26.57 -28.28
CA VAL A 499 -23.36 25.29 -27.83
C VAL A 499 -24.34 24.14 -28.00
N PHE A 500 -23.88 23.01 -28.56
CA PHE A 500 -24.70 21.82 -28.80
C PHE A 500 -23.89 20.52 -28.63
N GLY A 501 -24.59 19.39 -28.52
CA GLY A 501 -23.95 18.08 -28.38
C GLY A 501 -23.26 17.63 -29.66
N GLN A 502 -22.10 16.97 -29.55
CA GLN A 502 -21.38 16.39 -30.70
C GLN A 502 -22.19 15.37 -31.49
N ASP A 503 -23.09 14.68 -30.81
CA ASP A 503 -24.01 13.71 -31.38
C ASP A 503 -25.23 14.35 -32.06
N GLN A 504 -25.51 15.63 -31.78
CA GLN A 504 -26.59 16.40 -32.41
C GLN A 504 -26.17 17.03 -33.73
N LEU A 505 -24.86 17.19 -33.99
CA LEU A 505 -24.38 17.84 -35.20
C LEU A 505 -24.67 17.00 -36.43
N VAL A 506 -25.52 17.50 -37.33
CA VAL A 506 -25.74 16.91 -38.65
C VAL A 506 -24.82 17.54 -39.68
N GLY A 507 -24.63 18.86 -39.59
CA GLY A 507 -23.74 19.61 -40.47
C GLY A 507 -23.77 21.11 -40.26
N PHE A 508 -22.96 21.81 -41.05
CA PHE A 508 -22.82 23.26 -40.98
C PHE A 508 -22.29 23.83 -42.30
N SER A 509 -22.52 25.11 -42.58
CA SER A 509 -21.94 25.79 -43.75
C SER A 509 -20.41 25.85 -43.66
N ALA A 510 -19.68 25.65 -44.77
CA ALA A 510 -18.23 25.47 -44.77
C ALA A 510 -17.44 26.62 -44.11
N ASP A 511 -17.92 27.87 -44.22
CA ASP A 511 -17.22 29.05 -43.68
C ASP A 511 -17.41 29.29 -42.18
N LEU A 512 -18.17 28.43 -41.50
CA LEU A 512 -18.43 28.60 -40.07
C LEU A 512 -17.15 28.40 -39.25
N ALA A 513 -16.89 29.32 -38.32
CA ALA A 513 -15.83 29.19 -37.33
C ALA A 513 -16.34 28.32 -36.18
N TYR A 514 -15.91 27.07 -36.21
CA TYR A 514 -16.39 26.04 -35.30
C TYR A 514 -15.30 25.68 -34.29
N SER A 515 -15.67 25.65 -33.01
CA SER A 515 -14.77 25.35 -31.90
C SER A 515 -15.40 24.30 -30.98
N VAL A 516 -14.62 23.89 -29.98
CA VAL A 516 -15.05 22.90 -28.99
C VAL A 516 -15.05 23.57 -27.63
N THR A 517 -16.06 23.30 -26.81
CA THR A 517 -16.14 23.75 -25.42
C THR A 517 -16.29 22.55 -24.50
N ARG A 518 -15.79 22.65 -23.28
CA ARG A 518 -16.02 21.67 -22.22
C ARG A 518 -17.50 21.65 -21.88
N THR A 519 -18.01 20.51 -21.42
CA THR A 519 -19.32 20.52 -20.77
C THR A 519 -19.34 21.48 -19.56
N GLU A 520 -20.48 22.10 -19.33
CA GLU A 520 -20.66 23.17 -18.34
C GLU A 520 -20.38 22.69 -16.92
N THR A 521 -20.82 21.46 -16.59
CA THR A 521 -20.76 20.94 -15.22
C THR A 521 -19.94 19.66 -15.12
N PHE A 522 -19.13 19.57 -14.05
CA PHE A 522 -18.22 18.46 -13.84
C PHE A 522 -18.93 17.14 -13.58
N TRP A 523 -19.95 17.13 -12.72
CA TRP A 523 -20.54 15.90 -12.20
C TRP A 523 -21.23 15.03 -13.26
N PRO A 524 -22.04 15.59 -14.19
CA PRO A 524 -22.60 14.80 -15.28
C PRO A 524 -21.53 14.13 -16.14
N TYR A 525 -20.42 14.82 -16.44
CA TYR A 525 -19.27 14.23 -17.12
C TYR A 525 -18.56 13.16 -16.26
N PHE A 526 -18.28 13.47 -15.00
CA PHE A 526 -17.56 12.58 -14.09
C PHE A 526 -18.31 11.26 -13.87
N LEU A 527 -19.65 11.29 -13.90
CA LEU A 527 -20.51 10.11 -13.83
C LEU A 527 -20.76 9.45 -15.20
N GLY A 528 -20.28 10.04 -16.30
CA GLY A 528 -20.42 9.50 -17.66
C GLY A 528 -21.81 9.68 -18.27
N ARG A 529 -22.58 10.66 -17.80
CA ARG A 529 -23.89 11.04 -18.37
C ARG A 529 -23.76 12.02 -19.52
N GLU A 530 -22.71 12.82 -19.52
CA GLU A 530 -22.40 13.78 -20.58
C GLU A 530 -20.98 13.56 -21.14
N PRO A 531 -20.76 13.84 -22.43
CA PRO A 531 -19.41 13.83 -23.00
C PRO A 531 -18.56 14.98 -22.42
N LEU A 532 -17.24 14.84 -22.52
CA LEU A 532 -16.29 15.88 -22.07
C LEU A 532 -16.46 17.19 -22.85
N PHE A 533 -16.71 17.04 -24.15
CA PHE A 533 -16.73 18.12 -25.12
C PHE A 533 -18.11 18.27 -25.73
N LYS A 534 -18.52 19.54 -25.87
CA LYS A 534 -19.63 20.01 -26.68
C LYS A 534 -19.06 20.86 -27.80
N ASP A 535 -19.83 20.98 -28.87
CA ASP A 535 -19.44 21.78 -30.01
C ASP A 535 -20.00 23.20 -29.88
N ARG A 536 -19.27 24.19 -30.38
CA ARG A 536 -19.61 25.61 -30.23
C ARG A 536 -19.35 26.40 -31.50
N VAL A 537 -20.32 27.22 -31.89
CA VAL A 537 -20.15 28.24 -32.93
C VAL A 537 -19.37 29.43 -32.36
N GLU A 538 -18.16 29.67 -32.86
CA GLU A 538 -17.31 30.77 -32.42
C GLU A 538 -17.55 32.04 -33.26
N ALA A 539 -17.84 31.93 -34.56
CA ALA A 539 -18.16 33.07 -35.42
C ALA A 539 -18.67 32.59 -36.79
N GLY A 540 -19.32 33.49 -37.53
CA GLY A 540 -19.62 33.34 -38.95
C GLY A 540 -21.11 33.41 -39.25
N ASP A 541 -21.43 33.97 -40.42
CA ASP A 541 -22.80 34.11 -40.91
C ASP A 541 -23.14 32.89 -41.77
N GLY A 542 -23.61 31.83 -41.11
CA GLY A 542 -23.77 30.52 -41.72
C GLY A 542 -25.07 29.82 -41.35
N LEU A 543 -25.15 28.54 -41.73
CA LEU A 543 -26.19 27.62 -41.28
C LEU A 543 -25.60 26.57 -40.36
N LEU A 544 -26.35 26.27 -39.30
CA LEU A 544 -26.12 25.15 -38.41
C LEU A 544 -27.28 24.16 -38.57
N ILE A 545 -26.94 22.88 -38.75
CA ILE A 545 -27.90 21.80 -38.93
C ILE A 545 -27.72 20.83 -37.78
N VAL A 546 -28.73 20.75 -36.91
CA VAL A 546 -28.71 19.92 -35.71
C VAL A 546 -29.92 19.01 -35.63
N GLU A 547 -29.72 17.84 -35.06
CA GLU A 547 -30.76 16.87 -34.76
C GLU A 547 -31.38 17.20 -33.39
N GLU A 548 -32.71 17.33 -33.30
CA GLU A 548 -33.37 17.74 -32.04
C GLU A 548 -33.29 16.65 -30.97
N ALA A 549 -33.38 15.38 -31.38
CA ALA A 549 -33.13 14.24 -30.52
C ALA A 549 -32.28 13.22 -31.30
N PRO A 550 -30.98 13.06 -30.96
CA PRO A 550 -30.07 12.26 -31.75
C PRO A 550 -30.45 10.78 -31.75
N LEU A 551 -30.61 10.22 -32.94
CA LEU A 551 -30.79 8.78 -33.19
C LEU A 551 -29.69 7.93 -32.54
N ALA A 552 -28.47 8.48 -32.46
CA ALA A 552 -27.32 7.84 -31.84
C ALA A 552 -27.45 7.67 -30.30
N GLY A 553 -28.26 8.51 -29.64
CA GLY A 553 -28.48 8.52 -28.19
C GLY A 553 -29.48 7.48 -27.67
N ARG A 554 -30.20 6.77 -28.55
CA ARG A 554 -31.24 5.79 -28.16
C ARG A 554 -30.73 4.54 -27.43
N LYS A 555 -29.41 4.30 -27.38
CA LYS A 555 -28.81 3.20 -26.59
C LYS A 555 -28.31 3.73 -25.24
N GLY A 556 -29.22 3.88 -24.29
CA GLY A 556 -29.02 4.48 -22.96
C GLY A 556 -28.13 3.73 -21.96
N GLU A 557 -27.12 2.99 -22.42
CA GLU A 557 -26.09 2.43 -21.53
C GLU A 557 -24.73 3.07 -21.83
N PRO A 558 -23.92 3.40 -20.80
CA PRO A 558 -22.53 3.80 -21.01
C PRO A 558 -21.82 2.64 -21.71
N ARG A 559 -21.58 2.80 -23.02
CA ARG A 559 -20.93 1.81 -23.87
C ARG A 559 -19.53 1.53 -23.34
N HIS A 560 -19.34 0.36 -22.73
CA HIS A 560 -18.05 -0.13 -22.30
C HIS A 560 -17.55 -1.19 -23.30
N GLY A 561 -16.28 -1.08 -23.73
CA GLY A 561 -15.60 -2.12 -24.52
C GLY A 561 -15.44 -1.81 -26.01
N LEU A 562 -15.33 -2.88 -26.81
CA LEU A 562 -14.95 -2.86 -28.23
C LEU A 562 -15.91 -2.07 -29.14
N GLU A 563 -17.19 -1.98 -28.77
CA GLU A 563 -18.17 -1.18 -29.50
C GLU A 563 -17.92 0.32 -29.36
N GLY A 564 -17.44 0.77 -28.20
CA GLY A 564 -17.03 2.17 -27.97
C GLY A 564 -15.77 2.53 -28.76
N THR A 565 -14.84 1.57 -28.92
CA THR A 565 -13.64 1.77 -29.75
C THR A 565 -13.95 1.77 -31.24
N LEU A 566 -14.93 0.98 -31.69
CA LEU A 566 -15.38 0.97 -33.08
C LEU A 566 -16.12 2.26 -33.45
N ASP A 567 -17.00 2.77 -32.58
CA ASP A 567 -17.67 4.05 -32.78
C ASP A 567 -16.67 5.23 -32.77
N ALA A 568 -15.67 5.18 -31.87
CA ALA A 568 -14.55 6.12 -31.87
C ALA A 568 -13.71 6.05 -33.17
N ALA A 569 -13.45 4.85 -33.69
CA ALA A 569 -12.74 4.65 -34.95
C ALA A 569 -13.53 5.16 -36.17
N LEU A 570 -14.86 4.98 -36.17
CA LEU A 570 -15.72 5.49 -37.24
C LEU A 570 -15.81 7.01 -37.21
N LYS A 571 -15.92 7.62 -36.02
CA LYS A 571 -15.82 9.08 -35.84
C LYS A 571 -14.49 9.63 -36.32
N LEU A 572 -13.36 8.96 -36.01
CA LEU A 572 -12.02 9.33 -36.49
C LEU A 572 -11.95 9.46 -38.02
N VAL A 573 -12.76 8.70 -38.76
CA VAL A 573 -12.82 8.73 -40.23
C VAL A 573 -14.01 9.58 -40.73
N GLY A 574 -14.70 10.34 -39.87
CA GLY A 574 -15.81 11.22 -40.27
C GLY A 574 -17.01 10.47 -40.83
N LEU A 575 -17.33 9.30 -40.26
CA LEU A 575 -18.42 8.41 -40.68
C LEU A 575 -19.47 8.28 -39.59
#